data_AF-A0A7X8WHK5-F1
#
_entry.id   AF-A0A7X8WHK5-F1
#
_cell.length_a   1.000
_cell.length_b   1.000
_cell.length_c   1.000
_cell.angle_alpha   90.00
_cell.angle_beta   90.00
_cell.angle_gamma   90.00
#
_symmetry.space_group_name_H-M   'P 1'
#
loop_
_entity.id
_entity.type
_entity.pdbx_description
1 polymer ?
#
loop_
_entity_poly.entity_id
_entity_poly.type
_entity_poly.pdbx_seq_one_letter_code
_entity_poly.pdbx_strand_id
1 'polypeptide(L)' 'MKILAIESSCDETAVAIMEARNGEFSVLSNVVFSQIDIHQKYGG' A
#
# COMPACT_ATOMS: atom_id res chain seq x y z
N MET A 1 -5.76 -4.33 17.71
CA MET A 1 -5.36 -2.97 17.31
C MET A 1 -5.62 -2.80 15.82
N LYS A 2 -6.21 -1.67 15.40
CA LYS A 2 -6.32 -1.33 13.98
C LYS A 2 -5.12 -0.46 13.58
N ILE A 3 -4.54 -0.71 12.41
CA ILE A 3 -3.35 -0.02 11.89
C ILE A 3 -3.71 0.56 10.51
N LEU A 4 -3.40 1.83 10.29
CA LEU A 4 -3.40 2.46 8.97
C LEU A 4 -1.98 2.41 8.42
N ALA A 5 -1.73 1.56 7.43
CA ALA A 5 -0.45 1.48 6.74
C ALA A 5 -0.48 2.34 5.48
N ILE A 6 0.57 3.14 5.27
CA ILE A 6 0.75 4.02 4.11
C ILE A 6 2.08 3.68 3.46
N GLU A 7 2.09 3.49 2.16
CA GLU A 7 3.27 3.23 1.36
C GLU A 7 3.39 4.26 0.23
N SER A 8 4.55 4.90 0.12
CA SER A 8 4.84 5.96 -0.86
C SER A 8 6.33 6.07 -1.21
N SER A 9 7.09 4.96 -1.14
CA SER A 9 8.55 5.00 -1.30
C SER A 9 9.02 5.21 -2.74
N CYS A 10 8.26 4.72 -3.74
CA CYS A 10 8.66 4.73 -5.14
C CYS A 10 7.50 5.19 -6.05
N ASP A 11 6.98 4.30 -6.89
CA ASP A 11 5.99 4.57 -7.94
C ASP A 11 4.57 4.13 -7.58
N GLU A 12 4.38 3.47 -6.44
CA GLU A 12 3.06 3.22 -5.86
C GLU A 12 2.70 4.22 -4.78
N THR A 13 1.41 4.56 -4.73
CA THR A 13 0.76 5.09 -3.53
C THR A 13 -0.23 4.05 -3.06
N ALA A 14 -0.03 3.51 -1.86
CA ALA A 14 -0.90 2.48 -1.31
C ALA A 14 -1.31 2.76 0.13
N VAL A 15 -2.50 2.29 0.49
CA VAL A 15 -3.05 2.37 1.83
C VAL A 15 -3.68 1.04 2.20
N ALA A 16 -3.43 0.55 3.42
CA ALA A 16 -4.09 -0.64 3.95
C ALA A 16 -4.60 -0.42 5.38
N ILE A 17 -5.75 -1.02 5.68
CA ILE A 17 -6.23 -1.18 7.05
C ILE A 17 -5.86 -2.59 7.50
N MET A 18 -5.06 -2.69 8.55
CA MET A 18 -4.68 -3.97 9.15
C MET A 18 -5.26 -4.13 10.54
N GLU A 19 -5.43 -5.39 10.94
CA GLU A 19 -5.71 -5.77 12.32
C GLU A 19 -4.52 -6.54 12.89
N ALA A 20 -4.06 -6.09 14.06
CA ALA A 20 -3.14 -6.86 14.89
C ALA A 20 -3.92 -7.42 16.10
N ARG A 21 -3.98 -8.74 16.21
CA ARG A 21 -4.70 -9.45 17.28
C ARG A 21 -3.96 -10.73 17.65
N ASN A 22 -3.79 -11.00 18.94
CA ASN A 22 -3.14 -12.22 19.45
C ASN A 22 -1.73 -12.48 18.87
N GLY A 23 -0.97 -11.43 18.56
CA GLY A 23 0.36 -11.55 17.94
C GLY A 23 0.33 -11.80 16.43
N GLU A 24 -0.84 -11.92 15.83
CA GLU A 24 -1.03 -12.09 14.39
C GLU A 24 -1.44 -10.78 13.72
N PHE A 25 -1.13 -10.67 12.44
CA PHE A 25 -1.50 -9.54 11.58
C PHE A 25 -2.39 -10.03 10.44
N SER A 26 -3.45 -9.29 10.14
CA SER A 26 -4.33 -9.54 9.00
C SER A 26 -4.64 -8.25 8.25
N VAL A 27 -4.77 -8.34 6.93
CA VAL A 27 -5.19 -7.23 6.06
C VAL A 27 -6.72 -7.26 5.94
N LEU A 28 -7.37 -6.14 6.27
CA LEU A 28 -8.83 -6.01 6.18
C LEU A 28 -9.25 -5.40 4.85
N SER A 29 -8.48 -4.42 4.37
CA SER A 29 -8.69 -3.76 3.08
C SER A 29 -7.39 -3.15 2.62
N ASN A 30 -7.19 -3.07 1.31
CA ASN A 30 -6.10 -2.32 0.70
C ASN A 30 -6.59 -1.61 -0.56
N VAL A 31 -5.89 -0.54 -0.90
CA VAL A 31 -5.99 0.15 -2.20
C VAL A 31 -4.58 0.49 -2.66
N VAL A 32 -4.34 0.37 -3.96
CA VAL A 32 -3.05 0.67 -4.59
C VAL A 32 -3.32 1.52 -5.82
N PHE A 33 -2.54 2.58 -5.98
CA PHE A 33 -2.47 3.38 -7.18
C PHE A 33 -1.02 3.32 -7.70
N SER A 34 -0.82 2.76 -8.90
CA SER A 34 0.50 2.69 -9.53
C SER A 34 0.68 3.83 -10.53
N GLN A 35 1.88 4.39 -10.55
CA GLN A 35 2.29 5.43 -11.49
C GLN A 35 2.96 4.87 -12.75
N ILE A 36 2.91 3.55 -12.97
CA ILE A 36 3.60 2.89 -14.08
C ILE A 36 3.30 3.52 -15.45
N ASP A 37 2.06 3.91 -15.72
CA ASP A 37 1.65 4.56 -16.98
C ASP A 37 2.31 5.94 -17.19
N ILE A 38 2.72 6.59 -16.11
CA ILE A 38 3.45 7.85 -16.13
C ILE A 38 4.92 7.58 -16.43
N HIS A 39 5.53 6.67 -15.65
CA HIS A 39 6.95 6.35 -15.71
C HIS A 39 7.38 5.64 -17.00
N GLN A 40 6.50 4.82 -17.58
CA GLN A 40 6.73 4.16 -18.88
C GLN A 40 7.08 5.14 -20.00
N LYS A 41 6.57 6.37 -19.96
CA LYS A 41 6.87 7.41 -20.97
C LYS A 41 8.34 7.86 -20.94
N TYR A 42 9.02 7.63 -19.83
CA TYR A 42 10.38 8.09 -19.58
C TYR A 42 11.42 6.95 -19.55
N GLY A 43 10.98 5.72 -19.80
CA GLY A 43 11.86 4.54 -19.82
C GLY A 43 11.98 3.81 -18.47
N GLY A 44 11.10 4.14 -17.52
CA GLY A 44 11.16 3.68 -16.13
C GLY A 44 11.24 4.83 -15.17
#